data_AF-A0A8H4QNA8-F1
#
_entry.id   AF-A0A8H4QNA8-F1
#
_cell.length_a   1.000
_cell.length_b   1.000
_cell.length_c   1.000
_cell.angle_alpha   90.00
_cell.angle_beta   90.00
_cell.angle_gamma   90.00
#
_symmetry.space_group_name_H-M   'P 1'
#
loop_
_entity.id
_entity.type
_entity.pdbx_description
1 polymer ?
#
loop_
_entity_poly.entity_id
_entity_poly.type
_entity_poly.pdbx_seq_one_letter_code
_entity_poly.pdbx_strand_id
1 'polypeptide(L)'
;MSRTVPYDPFKADVYQLGNAIKELTEYYLGFEAFADLVNKMTVKDPTLRPTAAEAAKLCRDLAARLESSKRLKRRVWKTFDKKRPDICGFYKYAMLIFGWNPLE
;
A
#
# COMPACT_ATOMS: atom_id res chain seq x y z
N MET A 1 -17.53 -15.23 5.63
CA MET A 1 -17.47 -14.67 6.99
C MET A 1 -17.59 -15.81 7.99
N SER A 2 -16.73 -15.86 9.01
CA SER A 2 -16.85 -16.87 10.08
C SER A 2 -17.99 -16.47 11.03
N ARG A 3 -18.81 -17.43 11.44
CA ARG A 3 -19.89 -17.21 12.42
C ARG A 3 -19.40 -17.25 13.87
N THR A 4 -18.16 -17.70 14.09
CA THR A 4 -17.63 -18.01 15.42
C THR A 4 -16.43 -17.15 15.82
N VAL A 5 -15.80 -16.46 14.86
CA VAL A 5 -14.65 -15.58 15.13
C VAL A 5 -15.08 -14.13 14.89
N PRO A 6 -15.05 -13.25 15.91
CA PRO A 6 -15.30 -11.84 15.74
C PRO A 6 -14.33 -11.24 14.71
N TYR A 7 -14.88 -10.55 13.73
CA TYR A 7 -14.09 -9.87 12.70
C TYR A 7 -13.46 -8.60 13.27
N ASP A 8 -12.14 -8.50 13.19
CA ASP A 8 -11.43 -7.24 13.50
C ASP A 8 -11.33 -6.40 12.20
N PRO A 9 -12.10 -5.31 12.07
CA PRO A 9 -12.12 -4.49 10.86
C PRO A 9 -10.77 -3.80 10.60
N PHE A 10 -10.01 -3.46 11.64
CA PHE A 10 -8.78 -2.69 11.49
C PHE A 10 -7.66 -3.52 10.84
N LYS A 11 -7.62 -4.83 11.08
CA LYS A 11 -6.64 -5.74 10.44
C LYS A 11 -6.90 -5.94 8.95
N ALA A 12 -8.14 -5.74 8.51
CA ALA A 12 -8.48 -5.75 7.09
C ALA A 12 -8.02 -4.45 6.43
N ASP A 13 -8.23 -3.30 7.05
CA ASP A 13 -7.75 -2.01 6.53
C ASP A 13 -6.22 -1.97 6.40
N VAL A 14 -5.51 -2.47 7.41
CA VAL A 14 -4.05 -2.64 7.37
C VAL A 14 -3.63 -3.50 6.17
N TYR A 15 -4.37 -4.58 5.89
CA TYR A 15 -4.09 -5.45 4.75
C TYR A 15 -4.35 -4.77 3.41
N GLN A 16 -5.46 -4.00 3.29
CA GLN A 16 -5.77 -3.26 2.07
C GLN A 16 -4.73 -2.18 1.78
N LEU A 17 -4.36 -1.40 2.81
CA LEU A 17 -3.31 -0.39 2.68
C LEU A 17 -1.95 -1.03 2.32
N GLY A 18 -1.64 -2.19 2.91
CA GLY A 18 -0.43 -2.95 2.58
C GLY A 18 -0.39 -3.34 1.10
N ASN A 19 -1.52 -3.78 0.53
CA ASN A 19 -1.60 -4.11 -0.90
C ASN A 19 -1.54 -2.86 -1.80
N ALA A 20 -2.13 -1.74 -1.38
CA ALA A 20 -1.98 -0.48 -2.11
C ALA A 20 -0.50 -0.04 -2.17
N ILE A 21 0.25 -0.15 -1.06
CA ILE A 21 1.69 0.13 -1.05
C ILE A 21 2.45 -0.92 -1.86
N LYS A 22 2.05 -2.19 -1.82
CA LYS A 22 2.63 -3.26 -2.65
C LYS A 22 2.57 -2.90 -4.14
N GLU A 23 1.43 -2.41 -4.60
CA GLU A 23 1.28 -1.93 -5.97
C GLU A 23 2.32 -0.83 -6.29
N LEU A 24 2.54 0.11 -5.38
CA LEU A 24 3.58 1.12 -5.55
C LEU A 24 4.98 0.50 -5.69
N THR A 25 5.32 -0.50 -4.87
CA THR A 25 6.61 -1.22 -4.97
C THR A 25 6.78 -1.97 -6.28
N GLU A 26 5.68 -2.38 -6.92
CA GLU A 26 5.71 -3.13 -8.17
C GLU A 26 5.84 -2.24 -9.40
N TYR A 27 5.33 -1.01 -9.35
CA TYR A 27 5.24 -0.08 -10.49
C TYR A 27 6.19 1.11 -10.42
N TYR A 28 6.86 1.34 -9.30
CA TYR A 28 7.73 2.50 -9.12
C TYR A 28 9.09 2.15 -8.54
N LEU A 29 10.15 2.63 -9.20
CA LEU A 29 11.52 2.59 -8.70
C LEU A 29 11.67 3.58 -7.55
N GLY A 30 12.25 3.13 -6.44
CA GLY A 30 12.46 3.92 -5.22
C GLY A 30 11.56 3.51 -4.06
N PHE A 31 10.51 2.70 -4.31
CA PHE A 31 9.60 2.19 -3.27
C PHE A 31 10.04 0.84 -2.68
N GLU A 32 11.16 0.27 -3.11
CA GLU A 32 11.63 -1.05 -2.66
C GLU A 32 11.90 -1.09 -1.15
N ALA A 33 12.24 0.06 -0.56
CA ALA A 33 12.44 0.18 0.88
C ALA A 33 11.18 -0.08 1.72
N PHE A 34 10.00 -0.03 1.12
CA PHE A 34 8.72 -0.32 1.77
C PHE A 34 8.38 -1.81 1.76
N ALA A 35 9.16 -2.68 1.08
CA ALA A 35 8.86 -4.10 0.96
C ALA A 35 8.68 -4.80 2.32
N ASP A 36 9.54 -4.52 3.30
CA ASP A 36 9.42 -5.11 4.64
C ASP A 36 8.14 -4.70 5.37
N LEU A 37 7.72 -3.44 5.20
CA LEU A 37 6.48 -2.92 5.77
C LEU A 37 5.28 -3.60 5.11
N VAL A 38 5.27 -3.66 3.78
CA VAL A 38 4.25 -4.34 2.98
C VAL A 38 4.09 -5.79 3.43
N ASN A 39 5.19 -6.55 3.49
CA ASN A 39 5.17 -7.96 3.85
C ASN A 39 4.53 -8.19 5.24
N LYS A 40 4.77 -7.31 6.21
CA LYS A 40 4.15 -7.36 7.53
C LYS A 40 2.65 -7.03 7.49
N MET A 41 2.25 -6.07 6.68
CA MET A 41 0.85 -5.64 6.55
C MET A 41 0.00 -6.64 5.74
N THR A 42 0.60 -7.35 4.78
CA THR A 42 -0.08 -8.27 3.85
C THR A 42 0.01 -9.74 4.24
N VAL A 43 0.33 -10.07 5.49
CA VAL A 43 0.37 -11.47 5.96
C VAL A 43 -1.03 -12.11 5.81
N LYS A 44 -1.09 -13.36 5.33
CA LYS A 44 -2.37 -14.05 5.12
C LYS A 44 -3.17 -14.18 6.42
N ASP A 45 -2.51 -14.59 7.50
CA ASP A 45 -3.09 -14.65 8.84
C ASP A 45 -3.32 -13.24 9.41
N PRO A 46 -4.58 -12.83 9.71
CA PRO A 46 -4.88 -11.53 10.28
C PRO A 46 -4.25 -11.29 11.66
N THR A 47 -4.02 -12.35 12.45
CA THR A 47 -3.49 -12.24 13.82
C THR A 47 -2.02 -11.83 13.83
N LEU A 48 -1.28 -12.21 12.79
CA LEU A 48 0.14 -11.89 12.61
C LEU A 48 0.38 -10.51 12.00
N ARG A 49 -0.67 -9.86 11.47
CA ARG A 49 -0.55 -8.49 10.95
C ARG A 49 -0.37 -7.51 12.10
N PRO A 50 0.35 -6.40 11.90
CA PRO A 50 0.40 -5.33 12.90
C PRO A 50 -0.99 -4.71 13.09
N THR A 51 -1.23 -4.13 14.27
CA THR A 51 -2.35 -3.20 14.48
C THR A 51 -2.15 -1.92 13.66
N ALA A 52 -3.20 -1.12 13.49
CA ALA A 52 -3.10 0.15 12.79
C ALA A 52 -2.06 1.09 13.43
N ALA A 53 -2.00 1.14 14.76
CA ALA A 53 -1.02 1.94 15.50
C ALA A 53 0.42 1.46 15.27
N GLU A 54 0.64 0.15 15.29
CA GLU A 54 1.95 -0.45 15.02
C GLU A 54 2.37 -0.25 13.56
N ALA A 55 1.46 -0.45 12.60
CA ALA A 55 1.73 -0.23 11.18
C ALA A 55 2.11 1.24 10.92
N ALA A 56 1.39 2.19 11.53
CA ALA A 56 1.71 3.61 11.45
C ALA A 56 3.07 3.93 12.08
N LYS A 57 3.41 3.29 13.21
CA LYS A 57 4.74 3.43 13.83
C LYS A 57 5.84 2.90 12.90
N LEU A 58 5.69 1.69 12.37
CA LEU A 58 6.65 1.09 11.43
C LEU A 58 6.85 1.96 10.19
N CYS A 59 5.78 2.56 9.66
CA CYS A 59 5.84 3.47 8.53
C CYS A 59 6.61 4.75 8.87
N ARG A 60 6.34 5.38 10.03
CA ARG A 60 7.08 6.56 10.49
C ARG A 60 8.57 6.27 10.70
N ASP A 61 8.89 5.15 11.34
CA ASP A 61 10.28 4.74 11.58
C ASP A 61 11.03 4.51 10.25
N LEU A 62 10.36 3.87 9.28
CA LEU A 62 10.87 3.71 7.92
C LEU A 62 11.09 5.06 7.24
N ALA A 63 10.11 5.96 7.28
CA ALA A 63 10.20 7.28 6.67
C ALA A 63 11.34 8.12 7.27
N ALA A 64 11.51 8.12 8.60
CA ALA A 64 12.60 8.81 9.28
C ALA A 64 13.98 8.29 8.84
N ARG A 65 14.12 6.96 8.71
CA ARG A 65 15.34 6.34 8.19
C ARG A 65 15.62 6.73 6.74
N LEU A 66 14.58 6.75 5.90
CA LEU A 66 14.71 7.15 4.50
C LEU A 66 15.04 8.65 4.34
N GLU A 67 14.46 9.52 5.16
CA GLU A 67 14.78 10.95 5.20
C GLU A 67 16.25 11.17 5.60
N SER A 68 16.71 10.49 6.64
CA SER A 68 18.11 10.55 7.11
C SER A 68 19.10 10.14 6.01
N SER A 69 18.73 9.14 5.20
CA SER A 69 19.52 8.70 4.04
C SER A 69 19.32 9.55 2.77
N LYS A 70 18.54 10.63 2.84
CA LYS A 70 18.14 11.51 1.72
C LYS A 70 17.44 10.74 0.57
N ARG A 71 16.89 9.55 0.84
CA ARG A 71 16.20 8.73 -0.17
C ARG A 71 14.82 9.27 -0.52
N LEU A 72 14.11 9.88 0.42
CA LEU A 72 12.81 10.51 0.17
C LEU A 72 12.90 11.73 -0.77
N LYS A 73 14.08 12.34 -0.90
CA LYS A 73 14.34 13.45 -1.83
C LYS A 73 14.59 12.99 -3.26
N ARG A 74 14.75 11.68 -3.49
CA ARG A 74 15.01 11.14 -4.81
C ARG A 74 13.72 11.14 -5.61
N ARG A 75 13.83 11.44 -6.91
CA ARG A 75 12.72 11.29 -7.82
C ARG A 75 12.35 9.81 -7.96
N VAL A 76 11.07 9.53 -7.82
CA VAL A 76 10.47 8.22 -8.08
C VAL A 76 10.15 8.13 -9.57
N TRP A 77 10.49 7.00 -10.19
CA TRP A 77 10.22 6.75 -11.61
C TRP A 77 9.29 5.56 -11.77
N LYS A 78 8.34 5.65 -12.70
CA LYS A 78 7.47 4.52 -13.05
C LYS A 78 8.28 3.48 -13.81
N THR A 79 8.18 2.20 -13.45
CA THR A 79 8.80 1.11 -14.22
C THR A 79 8.04 0.93 -15.52
N PHE A 80 8.74 1.07 -16.66
CA PHE A 80 8.14 0.97 -18.00
C PHE A 80 7.75 -0.46 -18.37
N ASP A 81 8.31 -1.46 -17.69
CA ASP A 81 8.18 -2.88 -18.05
C ASP A 81 6.85 -3.53 -17.63
N LYS A 82 6.10 -2.92 -16.70
CA LYS A 82 4.81 -3.45 -16.26
C LYS A 82 3.67 -2.56 -16.74
N LYS A 83 2.83 -3.09 -17.64
CA LYS A 83 1.49 -2.53 -17.87
C LYS A 83 0.76 -2.50 -16.52
N ARG A 84 0.19 -1.35 -16.15
CA ARG A 84 -0.69 -1.27 -14.96
C ARG A 84 -1.79 -2.34 -15.12
N PRO A 85 -2.22 -3.02 -14.05
CA PRO A 85 -3.39 -3.89 -14.19
C PRO A 85 -4.52 -2.98 -14.66
N ASP A 86 -5.34 -3.45 -15.58
CA ASP A 86 -6.52 -2.70 -16.01
C ASP A 86 -7.24 -2.19 -14.78
N ILE A 87 -7.27 -0.86 -14.62
CA ILE A 87 -7.91 -0.19 -13.49
C ILE A 87 -9.28 -0.84 -13.32
N CYS A 88 -9.58 -1.34 -12.11
CA CYS A 88 -10.85 -2.00 -11.82
C CYS A 88 -12.00 -1.17 -12.43
N GLY A 89 -13.02 -1.83 -12.99
CA GLY A 89 -14.09 -1.17 -13.73
C GLY A 89 -14.71 0.02 -13.00
N PHE A 90 -14.72 0.01 -11.67
CA PHE A 90 -15.14 1.13 -10.84
C PHE A 90 -14.33 2.42 -11.09
N TYR A 91 -13.00 2.35 -11.18
CA TYR A 91 -12.16 3.53 -11.42
C TYR A 91 -12.25 4.01 -12.87
N LYS A 92 -12.40 3.10 -13.84
CA LYS A 92 -12.70 3.48 -15.23
C LYS A 92 -14.06 4.17 -15.31
N TYR A 93 -15.07 3.65 -14.61
CA TYR A 93 -16.41 4.26 -14.52
C TYR A 93 -16.37 5.61 -13.82
N ALA A 94 -15.65 5.74 -12.71
CA ALA A 94 -15.52 7.00 -11.99
C ALA A 94 -14.78 8.09 -12.80
N MET A 95 -13.74 7.72 -13.55
CA MET A 95 -13.09 8.60 -14.51
C MET A 95 -14.04 9.04 -15.63
N LEU A 96 -14.80 8.08 -16.21
CA LEU A 96 -15.71 8.36 -17.33
C LEU A 96 -16.92 9.20 -16.95
N ILE A 97 -17.52 8.94 -15.79
CA ILE A 97 -18.80 9.54 -15.39
C ILE A 97 -18.61 10.78 -14.53
N PHE A 98 -17.68 10.74 -13.58
CA PHE A 98 -17.50 11.82 -12.62
C PHE A 98 -16.34 12.76 -12.99
N GLY A 99 -15.62 12.49 -14.08
CA GLY A 99 -14.43 13.25 -14.46
C GLY A 99 -13.35 13.23 -13.39
N TRP A 100 -13.46 12.32 -12.42
CA TRP A 100 -12.59 12.28 -11.25
C TRP A 100 -11.34 11.51 -11.63
N ASN A 101 -10.25 12.26 -11.83
CA ASN A 101 -8.94 11.69 -12.00
C ASN A 101 -8.24 11.65 -10.64
N PRO A 102 -8.03 10.47 -10.02
CA PRO A 102 -7.25 10.35 -8.78
C PRO A 102 -5.77 10.75 -8.93
N LEU A 103 -5.35 11.17 -10.14
CA LEU A 103 -3.99 11.58 -10.48
C LEU A 103 -3.88 13.09 -10.79
N GLU A 104 -4.94 13.87 -10.60
CA GLU A 104 -4.90 15.35 -10.53
C GLU A 104 -4.84 15.85 -9.07
#